data_AF-A0A653KZN1-F1
#
_entry.id   AF-A0A653KZN1-F1
#
_cell.length_a   1.000
_cell.length_b   1.000
_cell.length_c   1.000
_cell.angle_alpha   90.00
_cell.angle_beta   90.00
_cell.angle_gamma   90.00
#
_symmetry.space_group_name_H-M   'P 1'
#
loop_
_entity.id
_entity.type
_entity.pdbx_description
1 polymer ?
#
loop_
_entity_poly.entity_id
_entity_poly.type
_entity_poly.pdbx_seq_one_letter_code
_entity_poly.pdbx_strand_id
1 'polypeptide(L)' 'MLHEVMIDGIKYVPQATIQPTDDATLRAALHELVSLHYFGQWHKAQGVTGLVIEMLSPELSKVMESDIGAAFERTSSTD' A
#
# COMPACT_ATOMS: atom_id res chain seq x y z
N MET A 1 -5.02 -18.89 7.81
CA MET A 1 -4.88 -18.56 9.24
C MET A 1 -3.48 -17.98 9.42
N LEU A 2 -3.37 -16.71 9.78
CA LEU A 2 -2.07 -16.09 10.08
C LEU A 2 -1.58 -16.68 11.40
N HIS A 3 -0.53 -17.49 11.36
CA HIS A 3 0.05 -18.09 12.55
C HIS A 3 0.79 -17.02 13.36
N GLU A 4 0.40 -16.81 14.62
CA GLU A 4 1.12 -15.93 15.54
C GLU A 4 2.51 -16.53 15.82
N VAL A 5 3.57 -15.77 15.49
CA VAL A 5 4.96 -16.16 15.75
C VAL A 5 5.49 -15.27 16.86
N MET A 6 6.04 -15.88 17.92
CA MET A 6 6.76 -15.16 18.98
C MET A 6 8.27 -15.27 18.74
N ILE A 7 8.96 -14.14 18.82
CA ILE A 7 10.42 -14.07 18.81
C ILE A 7 10.83 -13.30 20.08
N ASP A 8 11.67 -13.90 20.92
CA ASP A 8 12.23 -13.33 22.15
C ASP A 8 11.21 -12.67 23.11
N GLY A 9 10.01 -13.22 23.21
CA GLY A 9 8.96 -12.76 24.12
C GLY A 9 8.20 -11.50 23.68
N ILE A 10 8.48 -10.98 22.49
CA ILE A 10 7.77 -9.85 21.88
C ILE A 10 6.78 -10.39 20.85
N LYS A 11 5.53 -9.90 20.89
CA LYS A 11 4.52 -10.21 19.86
C LYS A 11 5.00 -9.65 18.52
N TYR A 12 5.42 -10.51 17.61
CA TYR A 12 5.84 -10.10 16.28
C TYR A 12 4.62 -9.81 15.41
N VAL A 13 4.35 -8.54 15.15
CA VAL A 13 3.42 -8.12 14.10
C VAL A 13 4.20 -8.12 12.79
N PRO A 14 3.75 -8.80 11.71
CA PRO A 14 4.45 -8.76 10.43
C PRO A 14 4.58 -7.30 9.98
N GLN A 15 5.80 -6.77 10.09
CA GLN A 15 6.13 -5.50 9.46
C GLN A 15 6.21 -5.79 7.97
N ALA A 16 5.25 -5.26 7.24
CA ALA A 16 5.28 -5.27 5.79
C ALA A 16 6.57 -4.56 5.35
N THR A 17 7.52 -5.32 4.82
CA THR A 17 8.69 -4.75 4.17
C THR A 17 8.22 -4.07 2.89
N ILE A 18 8.28 -2.74 2.83
CA ILE A 18 8.02 -1.99 1.60
C ILE A 18 9.18 -2.30 0.67
N GLN A 19 8.90 -2.94 -0.46
CA GLN A 19 9.93 -3.22 -1.45
C GLN A 19 10.37 -1.91 -2.11
N PRO A 20 11.67 -1.72 -2.38
CA PRO A 20 12.13 -0.57 -3.14
C PRO A 20 11.51 -0.61 -4.55
N THR A 21 10.86 0.47 -4.96
CA THR A 21 10.16 0.57 -6.25
C THR A 21 11.19 0.57 -7.40
N ASP A 22 10.95 -0.23 -8.43
CA ASP A 22 11.72 -0.09 -9.68
C ASP A 22 11.25 1.12 -10.50
N ASP A 23 12.10 1.63 -11.40
CA ASP A 23 11.80 2.80 -12.22
C ASP A 23 10.56 2.61 -13.13
N ALA A 24 10.21 1.36 -13.48
CA ALA A 24 9.08 1.05 -14.36
C ALA A 24 7.75 1.09 -13.62
N THR A 25 7.71 0.53 -12.41
CA THR A 25 6.58 0.45 -11.48
C THR A 25 6.25 1.84 -10.97
N LEU A 26 7.27 2.63 -10.61
CA LEU A 26 7.05 4.03 -10.24
C LEU A 26 6.44 4.82 -11.39
N ARG A 27 6.95 4.64 -12.61
CA ARG A 27 6.43 5.29 -13.81
C ARG A 27 4.98 4.88 -14.12
N ALA A 28 4.65 3.59 -13.97
CA ALA A 28 3.29 3.08 -14.14
C ALA A 28 2.33 3.66 -13.09
N ALA A 29 2.73 3.68 -11.82
CA ALA A 29 1.96 4.30 -10.74
C ALA A 29 1.67 5.79 -11.01
N LEU A 30 2.69 6.54 -11.41
CA LEU A 30 2.53 7.95 -11.76
C LEU A 30 1.63 8.14 -12.99
N HIS A 31 1.74 7.28 -14.00
CA HIS A 31 0.88 7.31 -15.18
C HIS A 31 -0.60 7.18 -14.81
N GLU A 32 -0.95 6.25 -13.92
CA GLU A 32 -2.34 6.06 -13.48
C GLU A 32 -2.87 7.26 -12.70
N LEU A 33 -2.08 7.82 -11.77
CA LEU A 33 -2.48 9.01 -11.00
C LEU A 33 -2.65 10.25 -11.89
N VAL A 34 -1.78 10.44 -12.88
CA VAL A 34 -1.88 11.53 -13.85
C VAL A 34 -3.08 11.32 -14.78
N SER A 35 -3.33 10.08 -15.22
CA SER A 35 -4.49 9.74 -16.06
C SER A 35 -5.81 10.03 -15.34
N LEU A 36 -5.90 9.69 -14.05
CA LEU A 36 -7.07 10.01 -13.21
C LEU A 36 -7.39 11.51 -13.24
N HIS A 37 -6.38 12.36 -13.09
CA HIS A 37 -6.52 13.81 -13.13
C HIS A 37 -6.85 14.32 -14.52
N TYR A 38 -6.10 13.88 -15.53
CA TYR A 38 -6.25 14.35 -16.92
C TYR A 38 -7.65 14.10 -17.46
N PHE A 39 -8.19 12.90 -17.22
CA PHE A 39 -9.53 12.54 -17.67
C PHE A 39 -10.64 12.94 -16.68
N GLY A 40 -10.30 13.55 -15.53
CA GLY A 40 -11.27 13.95 -14.51
C GLY A 40 -12.10 12.79 -13.95
N GLN A 41 -11.56 11.57 -13.91
CA GLN A 41 -12.30 10.34 -13.56
C GLN A 41 -12.44 10.14 -12.04
N TRP A 42 -12.85 11.19 -11.32
CA TRP A 42 -12.93 11.17 -9.85
C TRP A 42 -13.84 10.08 -9.28
N HIS A 43 -14.87 9.69 -10.02
CA HIS A 43 -15.73 8.56 -9.67
C HIS A 43 -14.98 7.21 -9.63
N LYS A 44 -13.78 7.11 -10.21
CA LYS A 44 -12.88 5.95 -10.14
C LYS A 44 -11.71 6.14 -9.18
N ALA A 45 -11.62 7.28 -8.50
CA ALA A 45 -10.45 7.64 -7.71
C ALA A 45 -10.07 6.54 -6.71
N GLN A 46 -11.04 5.99 -5.97
CA GLN A 46 -10.82 4.92 -5.02
C GLN A 46 -10.19 3.66 -5.66
N GLY A 47 -10.68 3.25 -6.83
CA GLY A 47 -10.16 2.08 -7.54
C GLY A 47 -8.74 2.32 -8.08
N VAL A 48 -8.50 3.50 -8.66
CA VAL A 48 -7.17 3.87 -9.19
C VAL A 48 -6.16 3.99 -8.05
N THR A 49 -6.51 4.61 -6.93
CA THR A 49 -5.62 4.70 -5.78
C THR A 49 -5.31 3.34 -5.18
N GLY A 50 -6.30 2.42 -5.14
CA GLY A 50 -6.08 1.05 -4.70
C GLY A 50 -5.09 0.31 -5.59
N LEU A 51 -5.28 0.37 -6.91
CA LEU A 51 -4.36 -0.21 -7.89
C LEU A 51 -2.93 0.33 -7.74
N VAL A 52 -2.79 1.65 -7.57
CA VAL A 52 -1.48 2.30 -7.40
C VAL A 52 -0.79 1.82 -6.12
N ILE A 53 -1.54 1.70 -5.03
CA ILE A 53 -1.00 1.21 -3.75
C ILE A 53 -0.59 -0.26 -3.89
N GLU A 54 -1.37 -1.10 -4.58
CA GLU A 54 -1.01 -2.48 -4.87
C GLU A 54 0.28 -2.59 -5.71
N MET A 55 0.44 -1.76 -6.74
CA MET A 55 1.66 -1.74 -7.56
C MET A 55 2.90 -1.35 -6.76
N LEU A 56 2.81 -0.32 -5.92
CA LEU A 56 3.95 0.22 -5.17
C LEU A 56 4.27 -0.58 -3.90
N SER A 57 3.23 -1.13 -3.25
CA SER A 57 3.35 -1.88 -2.00
C SER A 57 2.20 -2.89 -1.87
N PRO A 58 2.35 -4.10 -2.46
CA PRO A 58 1.35 -5.15 -2.37
C PRO A 58 0.99 -5.52 -0.93
N GLU A 59 1.98 -5.46 -0.03
CA GLU A 59 1.79 -5.73 1.39
C GLU A 59 0.97 -4.64 2.09
N LEU A 60 1.09 -3.36 1.70
CA LEU A 60 0.23 -2.29 2.21
C LEU A 60 -1.20 -2.42 1.69
N SER A 61 -1.37 -2.84 0.43
CA SER A 61 -2.71 -3.09 -0.16
C SER A 61 -3.48 -4.16 0.63
N LYS A 62 -2.84 -5.29 0.97
CA LYS A 62 -3.43 -6.33 1.84
C LYS A 62 -3.85 -5.78 3.21
N VAL A 63 -3.05 -4.87 3.78
CA VAL A 63 -3.38 -4.26 5.07
C VAL A 63 -4.61 -3.37 4.91
N MET A 64 -4.67 -2.54 3.86
CA MET A 64 -5.84 -1.69 3.58
C MET A 64 -7.13 -2.48 3.43
N GLU A 65 -7.10 -3.66 2.80
CA GLU A 65 -8.27 -4.53 2.66
C GLU A 65 -8.81 -5.00 4.01
N SER A 66 -7.92 -5.23 4.98
CA SER A 66 -8.28 -5.71 6.32
C SER A 66 -8.58 -4.58 7.32
N ASP A 67 -7.81 -3.50 7.27
CA ASP A 67 -7.84 -2.36 8.19
C ASP A 67 -7.18 -1.13 7.54
N ILE A 68 -8.03 -0.22 7.05
CA ILE A 68 -7.58 1.02 6.43
C ILE A 68 -6.92 1.98 7.42
N GLY A 69 -7.28 1.92 8.71
CA GLY A 69 -6.68 2.74 9.77
C GLY A 69 -5.23 2.33 10.02
N ALA A 70 -5.00 1.01 10.16
CA ALA A 70 -3.64 0.46 10.30
C ALA A 70 -2.76 0.77 9.08
N ALA A 71 -3.32 0.74 7.87
CA ALA A 71 -2.59 1.13 6.67
C ALA A 71 -2.20 2.63 6.68
N PHE A 72 -3.13 3.51 7.09
CA PHE A 72 -2.87 4.94 7.19
C PHE A 72 -1.77 5.24 8.23
N GLU A 73 -1.83 4.60 9.40
CA GLU A 73 -0.82 4.72 10.45
C GLU A 73 0.58 4.35 9.94
N ARG A 74 0.71 3.23 9.21
CA ARG A 74 1.99 2.77 8.63
C ARG A 74 2.62 3.76 7.66
N THR A 75 1.82 4.50 6.91
CA THR A 75 2.32 5.53 5.97
C THR A 75 2.61 6.87 6.66
N SER A 76 2.07 7.08 7.86
CA SER A 76 2.20 8.32 8.62
C SER A 76 3.28 8.24 9.71
N SER A 77 3.72 7.02 10.06
CA SER A 77 4.85 6.79 10.96
C SER A 77 6.14 7.11 10.23
N THR A 78 6.57 8.36 10.31
CA THR A 78 7.93 8.79 10.02
C THR A 78 8.84 8.21 11.11
N ASP A 79 9.68 7.22 10.78
CA ASP A 79 10.92 6.97 11.55
C ASP A 79 11.94 8.09 11.25
#